data_AF-K1ZBX4-F1
#
_entry.id   AF-K1ZBX4-F1
#
_cell.length_a   1.000
_cell.length_b   1.000
_cell.length_c   1.000
_cell.angle_alpha   90.00
_cell.angle_beta   90.00
_cell.angle_gamma   90.00
#
_symmetry.space_group_name_H-M   'P 1'
#
loop_
_entity.id
_entity.type
_entity.pdbx_description
1 polymer ?
#
loop_
_entity_poly.entity_id
_entity_poly.type
_entity_poly.pdbx_seq_one_letter_code
_entity_poly.pdbx_strand_id
1 'polypeptide(L)'
;MGEAKALFFPDLSLTGFFGGVSSHAKEVLKGDAATITTLGADVLQPLFAGGLYVYNYHTALARLDEALLEYRKRVLAALAEVATALTDYLEAG
;
A
#
# COMPACT_ATOMS: atom_id res chain seq x y z
N MET A 1 5.29 -6.47 1.61
CA MET A 1 5.55 -7.47 2.67
C MET A 1 4.79 -7.18 3.95
N GLY A 2 5.02 -6.01 4.57
CA GLY A 2 4.32 -5.63 5.81
C GLY A 2 2.80 -5.58 5.65
N GLU A 3 2.32 -5.02 4.53
CA GLU A 3 0.89 -4.96 4.19
C GLU A 3 0.22 -6.33 4.15
N ALA A 4 0.77 -7.30 3.40
CA ALA A 4 0.20 -8.65 3.32
C ALA A 4 0.25 -9.39 4.67
N LYS A 5 1.24 -9.07 5.53
CA LYS A 5 1.32 -9.61 6.89
C LYS A 5 0.32 -8.95 7.85
N ALA A 6 -0.06 -7.70 7.60
CA ALA A 6 -1.02 -6.97 8.42
C ALA A 6 -2.42 -7.59 8.37
N LEU A 7 -2.79 -8.23 7.25
CA LEU A 7 -4.07 -8.94 7.08
C LEU A 7 -4.33 -10.05 8.10
N PHE A 8 -3.30 -10.54 8.80
CA PHE A 8 -3.45 -11.55 9.86
C PHE A 8 -3.86 -10.98 11.23
N PHE A 9 -3.91 -9.65 11.36
CA PHE A 9 -4.24 -8.94 12.60
C PHE A 9 -5.58 -8.20 12.46
N PRO A 10 -6.21 -7.81 13.59
CA PRO A 10 -7.37 -6.93 13.54
C PRO A 10 -7.09 -5.64 12.79
N ASP A 11 -8.05 -5.21 12.00
CA ASP A 11 -8.11 -3.85 11.48
C ASP A 11 -8.79 -2.94 12.50
N LEU A 12 -8.21 -1.77 12.74
CA LEU A 12 -8.75 -0.77 13.65
C LEU A 12 -9.11 0.47 12.84
N SER A 13 -10.36 0.91 12.94
CA SER A 13 -10.82 2.12 12.29
C SER A 13 -11.41 3.11 13.30
N LEU A 14 -11.13 4.40 13.08
CA LEU A 14 -11.70 5.50 13.85
C LEU A 14 -12.38 6.44 12.88
N THR A 15 -13.69 6.60 13.04
CA THR A 15 -14.54 7.42 12.18
C THR A 15 -15.17 8.55 12.99
N GLY A 16 -15.26 9.73 12.39
CA GLY A 16 -15.85 10.89 13.01
C GLY A 16 -16.63 11.70 11.99
N PHE A 17 -17.71 12.33 12.43
CA PHE A 17 -18.53 13.23 11.62
C PHE A 17 -18.81 14.51 12.41
N PHE A 18 -18.76 15.64 11.72
CA PHE A 18 -19.14 16.94 12.24
C PHE A 18 -19.81 17.73 11.12
N GLY A 19 -21.00 18.28 11.37
CA GLY A 19 -21.71 19.10 10.40
C GLY A 19 -23.12 19.46 10.85
N GLY A 20 -23.85 20.18 10.00
CA GLY A 20 -25.25 20.54 10.22
C GLY A 20 -26.19 19.61 9.48
N VAL A 21 -27.28 19.17 10.14
CA VAL A 21 -28.40 18.48 9.50
C VAL A 21 -29.64 19.36 9.54
N SER A 22 -30.33 19.49 8.41
CA SER A 22 -31.68 20.06 8.35
C SER A 22 -32.45 19.44 7.19
N SER A 23 -33.77 19.35 7.34
CA SER A 23 -34.70 19.01 6.25
C SER A 23 -34.78 20.08 5.17
N HIS A 24 -34.26 21.29 5.42
CA HIS A 24 -34.17 22.38 4.44
C HIS A 24 -32.71 22.77 4.18
N ALA A 25 -32.25 22.63 2.93
CA ALA A 25 -30.87 22.95 2.55
C ALA A 25 -30.46 24.41 2.85
N LYS A 26 -31.42 25.36 2.78
CA LYS A 26 -31.18 26.77 3.08
C LYS A 26 -30.74 27.00 4.54
N GLU A 27 -31.18 26.17 5.47
CA GLU A 27 -30.86 26.30 6.90
C GLU A 27 -29.46 25.77 7.18
N VAL A 28 -29.02 24.74 6.45
CA VAL A 28 -27.63 24.26 6.47
C VAL A 28 -26.67 25.33 5.97
N LEU A 29 -27.01 26.00 4.85
CA LEU A 29 -26.16 27.03 4.25
C LEU A 29 -26.12 28.34 5.04
N LYS A 30 -27.17 28.65 5.81
CA LYS A 30 -27.26 29.84 6.66
C LYS A 30 -26.66 29.65 8.06
N GLY A 31 -26.31 28.42 8.43
CA GLY A 31 -25.76 28.10 9.75
C GLY A 31 -26.82 27.88 10.84
N ASP A 32 -28.09 27.77 10.47
CA ASP A 32 -29.22 27.56 11.39
C ASP A 32 -29.57 26.07 11.58
N ALA A 33 -28.88 25.17 10.88
CA ALA A 33 -29.09 23.73 10.97
C ALA A 33 -28.60 23.15 12.31
N ALA A 34 -29.23 22.06 12.75
CA ALA A 34 -28.84 21.35 13.96
C ALA A 34 -27.45 20.72 13.78
N THR A 35 -26.51 21.06 14.66
CA THR A 35 -25.16 20.48 14.63
C THR A 35 -25.20 19.03 15.10
N ILE A 36 -24.65 18.13 14.29
CA ILE A 36 -24.39 16.74 14.64
C ILE A 36 -22.88 16.55 14.76
N THR A 37 -22.48 15.85 15.81
CA THR A 37 -21.12 15.37 16.00
C THR A 37 -21.17 13.90 16.40
N THR A 38 -20.42 13.05 15.72
CA THR A 38 -20.26 11.65 16.07
C THR A 38 -18.80 11.27 16.06
N LEU A 39 -18.41 10.38 16.97
CA LEU A 39 -17.10 9.74 17.02
C LEU A 39 -17.33 8.26 17.33
N GLY A 40 -16.79 7.38 16.49
CA GLY A 40 -16.94 5.94 16.62
C GLY A 40 -15.66 5.21 16.25
N ALA A 41 -15.35 4.15 16.99
CA ALA A 41 -14.25 3.25 16.70
C ALA A 41 -14.79 1.86 16.39
N ASP A 42 -14.13 1.14 15.48
CA ASP A 42 -14.48 -0.22 15.10
C ASP A 42 -13.21 -1.09 15.04
N VAL A 43 -13.38 -2.38 15.36
CA VAL A 43 -12.32 -3.39 15.33
C VAL A 43 -12.84 -4.64 14.64
N LEU A 44 -12.20 -5.02 13.53
CA LEU A 44 -12.61 -6.16 12.72
C LEU A 44 -11.48 -7.19 12.62
N GLN A 45 -11.72 -8.42 13.10
CA GLN A 45 -10.80 -9.55 12.92
C GLN A 45 -11.50 -10.74 12.24
N PRO A 46 -11.17 -11.03 10.98
CA PRO A 46 -11.68 -12.21 10.30
C PRO A 46 -11.11 -13.50 10.91
N LEU A 47 -11.97 -14.36 11.46
CA LEU A 47 -11.55 -15.62 12.09
C LEU A 47 -11.19 -16.70 11.06
N PHE A 48 -11.83 -16.67 9.90
CA PHE A 48 -11.58 -17.62 8.82
C PHE A 48 -11.71 -16.91 7.47
N ALA A 49 -10.61 -16.89 6.71
CA ALA A 49 -10.53 -16.26 5.39
C ALA A 49 -10.20 -17.25 4.26
N GLY A 50 -10.42 -18.56 4.48
CA GLY A 50 -10.27 -19.59 3.43
C GLY A 50 -8.88 -19.68 2.79
N GLY A 51 -7.82 -19.25 3.48
CA GLY A 51 -6.45 -19.22 2.94
C GLY A 51 -6.07 -17.94 2.18
N LEU A 52 -6.99 -16.99 2.00
CA LEU A 52 -6.76 -15.72 1.27
C LEU A 52 -5.51 -14.99 1.76
N TYR A 53 -5.33 -14.84 3.08
CA TYR A 53 -4.19 -14.12 3.66
C TYR A 53 -2.87 -14.84 3.42
N VAL A 54 -2.88 -16.18 3.43
CA VAL A 54 -1.70 -17.00 3.16
C VAL A 54 -1.27 -16.83 1.70
N TYR A 55 -2.20 -16.92 0.75
CA TYR A 55 -1.89 -16.72 -0.67
C TYR A 55 -1.46 -15.29 -1.00
N ASN A 56 -2.07 -14.28 -0.38
CA ASN A 56 -1.62 -12.89 -0.51
C ASN A 56 -0.20 -12.71 0.03
N TYR A 57 0.12 -13.32 1.18
CA TYR A 57 1.46 -13.29 1.74
C TYR A 57 2.50 -13.94 0.80
N HIS A 58 2.21 -15.14 0.28
CA HIS A 58 3.09 -15.82 -0.68
C HIS A 58 3.27 -15.03 -1.98
N THR A 59 2.20 -14.41 -2.48
CA THR A 59 2.28 -13.54 -3.68
C THR A 59 3.18 -12.33 -3.42
N ALA A 60 3.10 -11.73 -2.23
CA ALA A 60 3.97 -10.63 -1.83
C ALA A 60 5.45 -11.06 -1.67
N LEU A 61 5.70 -12.31 -1.23
CA LEU A 61 7.04 -12.90 -1.21
C LEU A 61 7.60 -13.09 -2.63
N ALA A 62 6.83 -13.72 -3.51
CA ALA A 62 7.25 -13.97 -4.88
C ALA A 62 7.61 -12.67 -5.64
N ARG A 63 6.83 -11.60 -5.44
CA ARG A 63 7.14 -10.28 -6.02
C ARG A 63 8.44 -9.68 -5.51
N LEU A 64 8.81 -9.92 -4.25
CA LEU A 64 10.10 -9.46 -3.74
C LEU A 64 11.24 -10.27 -4.36
N ASP A 65 11.10 -11.58 -4.44
CA ASP A 65 12.12 -12.43 -5.04
C ASP A 65 12.35 -12.05 -6.51
N GLU A 66 11.28 -11.77 -7.24
CA GLU A 66 11.35 -11.24 -8.61
C GLU A 66 12.10 -9.89 -8.67
N ALA A 67 11.73 -8.93 -7.83
CA ALA A 67 12.41 -7.63 -7.78
C ALA A 67 13.91 -7.77 -7.42
N LEU A 68 14.25 -8.74 -6.58
CA LEU A 68 15.62 -9.04 -6.19
C LEU A 68 16.41 -9.64 -7.36
N LEU A 69 15.81 -10.57 -8.10
CA LEU A 69 16.40 -11.13 -9.32
C LEU A 69 16.60 -10.06 -10.39
N GLU A 70 15.62 -9.18 -10.57
CA GLU A 70 15.71 -8.06 -11.50
C GLU A 70 16.84 -7.10 -11.10
N TYR A 71 16.95 -6.76 -9.82
CA TYR A 71 18.06 -5.96 -9.31
C TYR A 71 19.41 -6.61 -9.64
N ARG A 72 19.58 -7.90 -9.35
CA ARG A 72 20.81 -8.65 -9.67
C ARG A 72 21.11 -8.61 -11.16
N LYS A 73 20.11 -8.86 -12.00
CA LYS A 73 20.24 -8.82 -13.46
C LYS A 73 20.73 -7.45 -13.94
N ARG A 74 20.14 -6.37 -13.44
CA ARG A 74 20.53 -4.99 -13.80
C ARG A 74 21.96 -4.68 -13.40
N VAL A 75 22.39 -5.10 -12.19
CA VAL A 75 23.77 -4.92 -11.73
C VAL A 75 24.75 -5.69 -12.62
N LEU A 76 24.45 -6.96 -12.93
CA LEU A 76 25.31 -7.77 -13.79
C LEU A 76 25.41 -7.20 -15.21
N ALA A 77 24.31 -6.68 -15.77
CA ALA A 77 24.32 -6.03 -17.07
C ALA A 77 25.22 -4.77 -17.07
N ALA A 78 25.08 -3.90 -16.07
CA ALA A 78 25.91 -2.70 -15.95
C ALA A 78 27.40 -3.05 -15.81
N LEU A 79 27.75 -4.10 -15.06
CA LEU A 79 29.14 -4.57 -14.94
C LEU A 79 29.67 -5.11 -16.27
N ALA A 80 28.86 -5.84 -17.03
CA ALA A 80 29.25 -6.34 -18.35
C ALA A 80 29.47 -5.19 -19.34
N GLU A 81 28.58 -4.18 -19.35
CA GLU A 81 28.72 -2.99 -20.18
C GLU A 81 30.01 -2.22 -19.89
N VAL A 82 30.38 -2.05 -18.61
CA VAL A 82 31.65 -1.42 -18.22
C VAL A 82 32.85 -2.24 -18.67
N ALA A 83 32.80 -3.56 -18.55
CA ALA A 83 33.87 -4.44 -19.00
C ALA A 83 34.06 -4.35 -20.52
N THR A 84 32.98 -4.39 -21.29
CA THR A 84 33.02 -4.21 -22.75
C THR A 84 33.60 -2.85 -23.13
N ALA A 85 33.12 -1.76 -22.52
CA ALA A 85 33.63 -0.42 -22.80
C ALA A 85 35.13 -0.24 -22.47
N LEU A 86 35.63 -0.90 -21.41
CA LEU A 86 37.05 -0.89 -21.07
C LEU A 86 37.89 -1.65 -22.09
N THR A 87 37.42 -2.80 -22.56
CA THR A 87 38.10 -3.57 -23.60
C THR A 87 38.16 -2.78 -24.91
N ASP A 88 37.06 -2.18 -25.33
CA ASP A 88 37.01 -1.36 -26.55
C ASP A 88 37.99 -0.17 -26.49
N TYR A 89 38.11 0.47 -25.31
CA TYR A 89 39.09 1.54 -25.10
C TYR A 89 40.55 1.07 -25.23
N LEU A 90 40.85 -0.14 -24.73
CA LEU A 90 42.19 -0.71 -24.79
C LEU A 90 42.59 -1.18 -26.21
N GLU A 91 41.62 -1.60 -27.03
CA GLU A 91 41.89 -2.00 -28.42
C GLU A 91 42.02 -0.81 -29.38
N ALA A 92 41.42 0.33 -29.04
CA ALA A 92 41.43 1.54 -29.88
C ALA A 92 42.66 2.46 -29.67
N GLY A 93 43.52 2.18 -28.68
CA GLY A 93 44.74 2.93 -28.37
C GLY A 93 46.01 2.18 -28.76
#